data_AF-A0A426YYA3-F1
#
_entry.id   AF-A0A426YYA3-F1
#
_cell.length_a   1.000
_cell.length_b   1.000
_cell.length_c   1.000
_cell.angle_alpha   90.00
_cell.angle_beta   90.00
_cell.angle_gamma   90.00
#
_symmetry.space_group_name_H-M   'P 1'
#
loop_
_entity.id
_entity.type
_entity.pdbx_description
1 polymer ?
#
loop_
_entity_poly.entity_id
_entity_poly.type
_entity_poly.pdbx_seq_one_letter_code
_entity_poly.pdbx_strand_id
1 'polypeptide(L)'
;MLEMQVYELGWNWNDFSQLAQGTLAGHLLECGCQLTGGYFMHPGMPYITAFLTKVCVAKAEGSRGLLNNSTCAQQLLYEVGDPSSYITPDVVIDLRNVYFCPLSNDKVLCYGAKPSSVQFPDKLLQLVPVVKLLVFQDCGWKGWGEISYGGFGCIRRAEAAEYLVCY
;
A
#
# COMPACT_ATOMS: atom_id res chain seq x y z
N MET A 1 -9.84 2.81 -1.51
CA MET A 1 -8.59 2.97 -2.29
C MET A 1 -8.79 2.86 -3.80
N LEU A 2 -9.83 2.16 -4.27
CA LEU A 2 -10.05 1.93 -5.71
C LEU A 2 -10.72 3.10 -6.46
N GLU A 3 -11.41 4.00 -5.75
CA GLU A 3 -12.15 5.12 -6.38
C GLU A 3 -11.29 5.98 -7.32
N MET A 4 -10.07 6.33 -6.90
CA MET A 4 -9.14 7.10 -7.74
C MET A 4 -8.73 6.34 -9.00
N GLN A 5 -8.54 5.03 -8.91
CA GLN A 5 -8.09 4.20 -10.03
C GLN A 5 -9.23 3.99 -11.03
N VAL A 6 -10.45 3.79 -10.55
CA VAL A 6 -11.63 3.69 -11.42
C VAL A 6 -11.93 5.04 -12.10
N TYR A 7 -11.84 6.15 -11.37
CA TYR A 7 -12.11 7.48 -11.92
C TYR A 7 -11.04 7.97 -12.90
N GLU A 8 -9.75 7.88 -12.55
CA GLU A 8 -8.65 8.40 -13.37
C GLU A 8 -8.22 7.47 -14.51
N LEU A 9 -8.33 6.15 -14.32
CA LEU A 9 -7.87 5.16 -15.31
C LEU A 9 -9.04 4.52 -16.09
N GLY A 10 -10.29 4.90 -15.79
CA GLY A 10 -11.48 4.40 -16.46
C GLY A 10 -11.74 2.90 -16.25
N TRP A 11 -11.28 2.34 -15.12
CA TRP A 11 -11.42 0.91 -14.86
C TRP A 11 -12.89 0.51 -14.65
N ASN A 12 -13.23 -0.70 -15.08
CA ASN A 12 -14.58 -1.22 -14.93
C ASN A 12 -14.76 -1.79 -13.52
N TRP A 13 -15.75 -1.32 -12.76
CA TRP A 13 -16.14 -1.86 -11.46
C TRP A 13 -16.52 -3.34 -11.48
N ASN A 14 -16.82 -3.91 -12.64
CA ASN A 14 -17.11 -5.33 -12.81
C ASN A 14 -15.88 -6.17 -13.21
N ASP A 15 -14.72 -5.53 -13.46
CA ASP A 15 -13.47 -6.27 -13.70
C ASP A 15 -12.74 -6.50 -12.38
N PHE A 16 -13.11 -7.59 -11.71
CA PHE A 16 -12.52 -7.99 -10.44
C PHE A 16 -11.02 -8.28 -10.49
N SER A 17 -10.48 -8.61 -11.67
CA SER A 17 -9.04 -8.83 -11.81
C SER A 17 -8.30 -7.50 -11.75
N GLN A 18 -8.85 -6.45 -12.39
CA GLN A 18 -8.34 -5.09 -12.28
C GLN A 18 -8.50 -4.54 -10.86
N LEU A 19 -9.68 -4.72 -10.24
CA LEU A 19 -9.91 -4.30 -8.85
C LEU A 19 -8.96 -5.00 -7.86
N ALA A 20 -8.69 -6.29 -8.04
CA ALA A 20 -7.76 -7.02 -7.18
C ALA A 20 -6.33 -6.47 -7.29
N GLN A 21 -5.89 -6.13 -8.50
CA GLN A 21 -4.57 -5.54 -8.73
C GLN A 21 -4.49 -4.09 -8.25
N GLY A 22 -5.55 -3.30 -8.41
CA GLY A 22 -5.65 -1.96 -7.82
C GLY A 22 -5.61 -1.98 -6.30
N THR A 23 -6.22 -3.00 -5.69
CA THR A 23 -6.23 -3.20 -4.24
C THR A 23 -4.84 -3.57 -3.75
N LEU A 24 -4.13 -4.48 -4.45
CA LEU A 24 -2.72 -4.77 -4.18
C LEU A 24 -1.86 -3.49 -4.26
N ALA A 25 -2.08 -2.66 -5.28
CA ALA A 25 -1.36 -1.40 -5.44
C ALA A 25 -1.60 -0.45 -4.26
N GLY A 26 -2.86 -0.30 -3.86
CA GLY A 26 -3.26 0.50 -2.72
C GLY A 26 -2.60 0.00 -1.43
N HIS A 27 -2.79 -1.28 -1.10
CA HIS A 27 -2.22 -1.93 0.09
C HIS A 27 -0.70 -1.74 0.21
N LEU A 28 0.02 -1.84 -0.92
CA LEU A 28 1.48 -1.64 -0.91
C LEU A 28 1.90 -0.19 -0.65
N LEU A 29 1.08 0.81 -1.02
CA LEU A 29 1.36 2.23 -0.77
C LEU A 29 0.90 2.71 0.60
N GLU A 30 0.02 1.97 1.26
CA GLU A 30 -0.39 2.29 2.63
C GLU A 30 0.80 2.18 3.59
N CYS A 31 0.73 2.88 4.72
CA CYS A 31 1.80 2.92 5.71
C CYS A 31 3.16 3.53 5.25
N GLY A 32 3.10 4.57 4.40
CA GLY A 32 4.20 5.52 4.20
C GLY A 32 5.52 4.88 3.75
N CYS A 33 6.55 4.93 4.59
CA CYS A 33 7.91 4.50 4.23
C CYS A 33 8.17 2.99 4.43
N GLN A 34 7.20 2.20 4.88
CA GLN A 34 7.44 0.78 5.19
C GLN A 34 7.88 -0.02 3.96
N LEU A 35 7.24 0.23 2.82
CA LEU A 35 7.55 -0.37 1.53
C LEU A 35 9.00 -0.12 1.06
N THR A 36 9.57 1.00 1.51
CA THR A 36 10.95 1.41 1.20
C THR A 36 11.91 1.13 2.34
N GLY A 37 11.53 0.35 3.36
CA GLY A 37 12.43 -0.07 4.42
C GLY A 37 12.38 0.77 5.69
N GLY A 38 11.30 1.53 5.92
CA GLY A 38 11.09 2.30 7.16
C GLY A 38 11.26 1.46 8.43
N TYR A 39 10.79 0.20 8.44
CA TYR A 39 11.02 -0.72 9.56
C TYR A 39 12.41 -1.38 9.60
N PHE A 40 13.16 -1.29 8.50
CA PHE A 40 14.57 -1.70 8.41
C PHE A 40 15.55 -0.54 8.66
N MET A 41 15.07 0.60 9.20
CA MET A 41 15.86 1.82 9.45
C MET A 41 16.35 2.54 8.18
N HIS A 42 15.67 2.38 7.05
CA HIS A 42 16.00 3.09 5.80
C HIS A 42 14.71 3.59 5.13
N PRO A 43 14.16 4.76 5.50
CA PRO A 43 12.98 5.30 4.84
C PRO A 43 13.36 5.94 3.50
N GLY A 44 12.49 5.72 2.52
CA GLY A 44 12.42 6.43 1.25
C GLY A 44 10.98 6.80 0.95
N MET A 45 10.75 7.61 -0.08
CA MET A 45 9.39 8.00 -0.49
C MET A 45 8.92 7.11 -1.65
N PRO A 46 8.03 6.12 -1.42
CA PRO A 46 7.46 5.32 -2.50
C PRO A 46 6.39 6.08 -3.27
N TYR A 47 6.23 5.72 -4.53
CA TYR A 47 5.10 6.05 -5.38
C TYR A 47 4.77 4.86 -6.29
N ILE A 48 3.60 4.88 -6.93
CA ILE A 48 3.15 3.77 -7.77
C ILE A 48 2.79 4.25 -9.17
N THR A 49 3.04 3.38 -10.13
CA THR A 49 2.50 3.47 -11.48
C THR A 49 1.76 2.17 -11.78
N ALA A 50 0.45 2.27 -12.01
CA ALA A 50 -0.39 1.11 -12.28
C ALA A 50 -0.64 0.97 -13.79
N PHE A 51 -0.55 -0.26 -14.29
CA PHE A 51 -0.95 -0.65 -15.64
C PHE A 51 -2.07 -1.69 -15.54
N LEU A 52 -2.85 -1.86 -16.62
CA LEU A 52 -4.07 -2.68 -16.71
C LEU A 52 -4.04 -4.05 -16.00
N THR A 53 -2.88 -4.68 -15.82
CA THR A 53 -2.76 -5.98 -15.12
C THR A 53 -1.56 -6.09 -14.18
N LYS A 54 -0.74 -5.05 -14.07
CA LYS A 54 0.52 -5.09 -13.31
C LYS A 54 0.77 -3.76 -12.63
N VAL A 55 1.36 -3.84 -11.46
CA VAL A 55 1.60 -2.69 -10.60
C VAL A 55 3.10 -2.48 -10.51
N CYS A 56 3.58 -1.29 -10.83
CA CYS A 56 4.99 -0.94 -10.67
C CYS A 56 5.12 0.01 -9.49
N VAL A 57 5.71 -0.49 -8.41
CA VAL A 57 6.10 0.29 -7.25
C VAL A 57 7.47 0.88 -7.52
N ALA A 58 7.64 2.16 -7.21
CA ALA A 58 8.92 2.84 -7.36
C ALA A 58 9.23 3.69 -6.13
N LYS A 59 10.50 4.00 -5.89
CA LYS A 59 10.91 5.09 -4.98
C LYS A 59 11.41 6.28 -5.78
N ALA A 60 11.30 7.47 -5.20
CA ALA A 60 11.84 8.69 -5.80
C ALA A 60 13.35 8.55 -6.07
N GLU A 61 13.80 9.02 -7.23
CA GLU A 61 15.23 9.02 -7.57
C GLU A 61 16.00 9.86 -6.55
N GLY A 62 17.18 9.39 -6.13
CA GLY A 62 17.98 10.04 -5.09
C GLY A 62 17.42 9.93 -3.67
N SER A 63 16.21 9.37 -3.48
CA SER A 63 15.72 9.05 -2.14
C SER A 63 16.52 7.90 -1.53
N ARG A 64 16.76 8.00 -0.22
CA ARG A 64 17.26 6.89 0.61
C ARG A 64 16.21 5.77 0.68
N GLY A 65 16.52 4.70 1.39
CA GLY A 65 15.62 3.56 1.50
C GLY A 65 15.98 2.41 0.57
N LEU A 66 15.38 1.26 0.84
CA LEU A 66 15.55 0.01 0.15
C LEU A 66 14.20 -0.46 -0.39
N LEU A 67 14.10 -0.62 -1.71
CA LEU A 67 12.93 -1.19 -2.35
C LEU A 67 13.31 -2.54 -2.98
N ASN A 68 12.89 -3.64 -2.37
CA ASN A 68 13.18 -4.98 -2.87
C ASN A 68 12.08 -5.98 -2.47
N ASN A 69 12.26 -7.25 -2.86
CA ASN A 69 11.28 -8.30 -2.57
C ASN A 69 11.00 -8.46 -1.07
N SER A 70 12.01 -8.27 -0.20
CA SER A 70 11.83 -8.41 1.24
C SER A 70 10.98 -7.28 1.82
N THR A 71 11.21 -6.03 1.41
CA THR A 71 10.41 -4.88 1.88
C THR A 71 8.99 -4.94 1.32
N CYS A 72 8.83 -5.33 0.05
CA CYS A 72 7.52 -5.56 -0.57
C CYS A 72 6.75 -6.70 0.11
N ALA A 73 7.40 -7.83 0.42
CA ALA A 73 6.75 -8.94 1.11
C ALA A 73 6.33 -8.59 2.53
N GLN A 74 7.17 -7.84 3.27
CA GLN A 74 6.80 -7.37 4.60
C GLN A 74 5.59 -6.43 4.55
N GLN A 75 5.55 -5.50 3.59
CA GLN A 75 4.39 -4.63 3.40
C GLN A 75 3.15 -5.42 3.01
N LEU A 76 3.28 -6.38 2.10
CA LEU A 76 2.16 -7.21 1.66
C LEU A 76 1.51 -7.97 2.82
N LEU A 77 2.32 -8.51 3.74
CA LEU A 77 1.82 -9.29 4.88
C LEU A 77 1.38 -8.43 6.07
N TYR A 78 1.65 -7.13 6.03
CA TYR A 78 1.26 -6.21 7.09
C TYR A 78 -0.26 -6.07 7.13
N GLU A 79 -0.84 -6.21 8.33
CA GLU A 79 -2.29 -6.16 8.58
C GLU A 79 -3.13 -7.18 7.78
N VAL A 80 -2.49 -8.20 7.18
CA VAL A 80 -3.16 -9.30 6.49
C VAL A 80 -3.34 -10.49 7.43
N GLY A 81 -4.59 -10.79 7.77
CA GLY A 81 -4.95 -11.97 8.58
C GLY A 81 -4.98 -13.27 7.75
N ASP A 82 -5.91 -13.37 6.80
CA ASP A 82 -6.02 -14.49 5.85
C ASP A 82 -5.63 -14.02 4.43
N PRO A 83 -4.44 -14.40 3.91
CA PRO A 83 -4.01 -14.03 2.57
C PRO A 83 -4.89 -14.58 1.45
N SER A 84 -5.68 -15.63 1.67
CA SER A 84 -6.60 -16.18 0.65
C SER A 84 -7.91 -15.41 0.55
N SER A 85 -8.22 -14.60 1.56
CA SER A 85 -9.48 -13.88 1.71
C SER A 85 -9.24 -12.51 2.35
N TYR A 86 -8.36 -11.70 1.77
CA TYR A 86 -8.11 -10.35 2.28
C TYR A 86 -9.30 -9.46 1.93
N ILE A 87 -10.05 -9.07 2.96
CA ILE A 87 -11.31 -8.34 2.82
C ILE A 87 -11.03 -6.84 2.75
N THR A 88 -11.44 -6.21 1.66
CA THR A 88 -11.49 -4.74 1.54
C THR A 88 -12.93 -4.29 1.30
N PRO A 89 -13.26 -2.98 1.45
CA PRO A 89 -14.61 -2.48 1.22
C PRO A 89 -15.16 -2.77 -0.18
N ASP A 90 -14.28 -2.83 -1.17
CA ASP A 90 -14.65 -2.90 -2.58
C ASP A 90 -14.58 -4.34 -3.14
N VAL A 91 -13.62 -5.14 -2.68
CA VAL A 91 -13.36 -6.50 -3.20
C VAL A 91 -12.63 -7.36 -2.16
N VAL A 92 -12.90 -8.67 -2.16
CA VAL A 92 -12.10 -9.64 -1.40
C VAL A 92 -11.07 -10.27 -2.32
N ILE A 93 -9.79 -10.24 -1.92
CA ILE A 93 -8.68 -10.63 -2.80
C ILE A 93 -7.84 -11.78 -2.22
N ASP A 94 -7.34 -12.62 -3.11
CA ASP A 94 -6.35 -13.67 -2.85
C ASP A 94 -4.95 -13.14 -3.18
N LEU A 95 -4.12 -13.03 -2.15
CA LEU A 95 -2.75 -12.54 -2.17
C LEU A 95 -1.70 -13.66 -2.21
N ARG A 96 -2.11 -14.94 -2.13
CA ARG A 96 -1.17 -16.08 -2.01
C ARG A 96 -0.24 -16.25 -3.21
N ASN A 97 -0.66 -15.73 -4.37
CA ASN A 97 0.05 -15.83 -5.63
C ASN A 97 0.58 -14.47 -6.10
N VAL A 98 0.89 -13.56 -5.17
CA VAL A 98 1.56 -12.31 -5.50
C VAL A 98 3.06 -12.54 -5.67
N TYR A 99 3.60 -11.99 -6.75
CA TYR A 99 5.00 -12.08 -7.12
C TYR A 99 5.62 -10.69 -7.21
N PHE A 100 6.89 -10.61 -6.82
CA PHE A 100 7.71 -9.40 -6.89
C PHE A 100 8.91 -9.63 -7.82
N CYS A 101 9.03 -8.76 -8.82
CA CYS A 101 10.13 -8.78 -9.80
C CYS A 101 10.85 -7.43 -9.76
N PRO A 102 12.05 -7.35 -9.15
CA PRO A 102 12.86 -6.14 -9.17
C PRO A 102 13.25 -5.78 -10.60
N LEU A 103 12.94 -4.56 -11.02
CA LEU A 103 13.34 -4.01 -12.31
C LEU A 103 14.60 -3.15 -12.19
N SER A 104 14.79 -2.51 -11.04
CA SER A 104 16.00 -1.78 -10.65
C SER A 104 16.06 -1.63 -9.13
N ASN A 105 17.08 -0.95 -8.60
CA ASN A 105 17.16 -0.62 -7.17
C ASN A 105 15.99 0.26 -6.67
N ASP A 106 15.29 0.91 -7.60
CA ASP A 106 14.25 1.89 -7.30
C ASP A 106 12.88 1.48 -7.84
N LYS A 107 12.75 0.30 -8.46
CA LYS A 107 11.51 -0.16 -9.09
C LYS A 107 11.29 -1.66 -8.92
N VAL A 108 10.09 -2.04 -8.47
CA VAL A 108 9.66 -3.43 -8.34
C VAL A 108 8.30 -3.58 -9.02
N LEU A 109 8.21 -4.59 -9.90
CA LEU A 109 6.97 -5.00 -10.53
C LEU A 109 6.26 -6.02 -9.64
N CYS A 110 5.01 -5.73 -9.30
CA CYS A 110 4.14 -6.52 -8.46
C CYS A 110 2.95 -7.02 -9.29
N TYR A 111 2.62 -8.31 -9.19
CA TYR A 111 1.48 -8.88 -9.89
C TYR A 111 1.00 -10.20 -9.26
N GLY A 112 -0.19 -10.65 -9.68
CA GLY A 112 -0.71 -11.97 -9.31
C GLY A 112 -1.75 -11.96 -8.20
N ALA A 113 -2.14 -10.78 -7.70
CA ALA A 113 -3.37 -10.67 -6.92
C ALA A 113 -4.56 -11.01 -7.79
N LYS A 114 -5.49 -11.78 -7.21
CA LYS A 114 -6.70 -12.25 -7.89
C LYS A 114 -7.91 -12.00 -6.99
N PRO A 115 -9.11 -11.90 -7.56
CA PRO A 115 -10.30 -11.99 -6.72
C PRO A 115 -10.34 -13.33 -5.98
N SER A 116 -10.77 -13.30 -4.73
CA SER A 116 -11.03 -14.52 -3.97
C SER A 116 -12.29 -15.23 -4.51
N SER A 117 -12.53 -16.46 -4.06
CA SER A 117 -13.76 -17.21 -4.40
C SER A 117 -15.02 -16.52 -3.93
N VAL A 118 -14.93 -15.79 -2.81
CA VAL A 118 -15.91 -14.79 -2.39
C VAL A 118 -15.42 -13.47 -2.95
N GLN A 119 -16.16 -12.82 -3.85
CA GLN A 119 -15.70 -11.61 -4.55
C GLN A 119 -16.08 -10.33 -3.79
N PHE A 120 -17.17 -10.37 -3.02
CA PHE A 120 -17.67 -9.26 -2.23
C PHE A 120 -17.92 -9.70 -0.79
N PRO A 121 -17.64 -8.83 0.20
CA PRO A 121 -17.98 -9.15 1.58
C PRO A 121 -19.51 -9.19 1.77
N ASP A 122 -20.02 -10.29 2.34
CA ASP A 122 -21.45 -10.45 2.68
C ASP A 122 -21.96 -9.37 3.65
N LYS A 123 -21.04 -8.85 4.48
CA LYS A 123 -21.26 -7.68 5.33
C LYS A 123 -20.34 -6.57 4.85
N LEU A 124 -20.88 -5.67 4.05
CA LEU A 124 -20.29 -4.35 3.91
C LEU A 124 -20.13 -3.78 5.32
N LEU A 125 -18.94 -3.29 5.66
CA LEU A 125 -18.85 -2.18 6.60
C LEU A 125 -19.58 -1.01 5.90
N GLN A 126 -20.91 -1.01 5.98
CA GLN A 126 -21.72 0.12 5.57
C GLN A 126 -21.37 1.25 6.54
N LEU A 127 -20.33 2.00 6.21
CA LEU A 127 -20.35 3.42 6.49
C LEU A 127 -21.52 3.95 5.67
N VAL A 128 -22.66 4.08 6.35
CA VAL A 128 -23.90 4.72 5.90
C VAL A 128 -23.56 5.88 4.95
N PRO A 129 -24.28 6.04 3.81
CA PRO A 129 -24.00 7.10 2.85
C PRO A 129 -24.42 8.44 3.45
N VAL A 130 -23.58 8.98 4.32
CA VAL A 130 -23.59 10.41 4.58
C VAL A 130 -22.60 10.98 3.60
N VAL A 131 -23.13 11.62 2.56
CA VAL A 131 -22.42 12.58 1.73
C VAL A 131 -21.65 13.51 2.68
N LYS A 132 -20.40 13.18 2.97
CA LYS A 132 -19.51 14.06 3.70
C LYS A 132 -18.98 15.00 2.63
N LEU A 133 -19.82 15.99 2.31
CA LEU A 133 -19.43 17.19 1.59
C LEU A 133 -18.27 17.79 2.39
N LEU A 134 -17.04 17.44 2.02
CA LEU A 134 -15.83 18.09 2.51
C LEU A 134 -15.84 19.48 1.87
N VAL A 135 -16.47 20.42 2.56
CA VAL A 135 -16.20 21.85 2.37
C VAL A 135 -14.76 22.04 2.84
N PHE A 136 -13.82 22.03 1.89
CA PHE A 136 -12.45 22.46 2.13
C PHE A 136 -12.48 23.96 2.38
N GLN A 137 -12.33 24.33 3.65
CA GLN A 137 -11.99 25.68 4.04
C GLN A 137 -10.47 25.73 4.19
N ASP A 138 -9.83 26.69 3.51
CA ASP A 138 -8.38 26.88 3.45
C ASP A 138 -7.79 27.17 4.84
N CYS A 139 -7.60 26.12 5.62
CA CYS A 139 -6.83 26.10 6.85
C CYS A 139 -5.64 25.19 6.54
N GLY A 140 -4.44 25.76 6.40
CA GLY A 140 -3.24 25.05 5.95
C GLY A 140 -3.03 23.68 6.59
N TRP A 141 -2.36 22.80 5.84
CA TRP A 141 -2.17 21.41 6.22
C TRP A 141 -1.16 21.26 7.35
N LYS A 142 -1.51 20.46 8.37
CA LYS A 142 -0.60 20.02 9.42
C LYS A 142 -0.67 18.50 9.50
N GLY A 143 0.38 17.84 9.03
CA GLY A 143 0.55 16.38 9.15
C GLY A 143 1.36 16.04 10.41
N TRP A 144 1.02 14.93 11.05
CA TRP A 144 1.84 14.32 12.10
C TRP A 144 1.94 12.83 11.82
N GLY A 145 3.13 12.26 11.99
CA GLY A 145 3.39 10.84 11.84
C GLY A 145 4.19 10.34 13.04
N GLU A 146 3.83 9.17 13.55
CA GLU A 146 4.55 8.49 14.62
C GLU A 146 4.97 7.10 14.13
N ILE A 147 6.18 6.67 14.54
CA ILE A 147 6.65 5.31 14.32
C ILE A 147 7.03 4.73 15.67
N SER A 148 6.32 3.67 16.08
CA SER A 148 6.59 2.93 17.32
C SER A 148 7.45 1.70 17.05
N TYR A 149 8.49 1.49 17.87
CA TYR A 149 9.37 0.33 17.76
C TYR A 149 9.26 -0.58 18.99
N GLY A 150 8.81 -1.81 18.79
CA GLY A 150 8.79 -2.87 19.82
C GLY A 150 9.88 -3.92 19.61
N GLY A 151 10.19 -4.69 20.67
CA GLY A 151 11.05 -5.89 20.60
C GLY A 151 12.57 -5.63 20.59
N PHE A 152 13.35 -6.68 20.33
CA PHE A 152 14.82 -6.63 20.39
C PHE A 152 15.39 -5.54 19.45
N GLY A 153 16.25 -4.67 19.99
CA GLY A 153 16.87 -3.57 19.25
C GLY A 153 15.96 -2.36 19.00
N CYS A 154 14.81 -2.24 19.69
CA CYS A 154 13.86 -1.14 19.50
C CYS A 154 14.48 0.25 19.67
N ILE A 155 15.34 0.45 20.68
CA ILE A 155 16.00 1.75 20.93
C ILE A 155 16.86 2.16 19.73
N ARG A 156 17.73 1.26 19.23
CA ARG A 156 18.57 1.54 18.05
C ARG A 156 17.74 1.83 16.79
N ARG A 157 16.59 1.16 16.64
CA ARG A 157 15.67 1.43 15.53
C ARG A 157 14.98 2.79 15.68
N ALA A 158 14.58 3.16 16.89
CA ALA A 158 13.98 4.46 17.18
C ALA A 158 14.97 5.60 16.95
N GLU A 159 16.21 5.48 17.45
CA GLU A 159 17.30 6.44 17.23
C GLU A 159 17.63 6.59 15.73
N ALA A 160 17.67 5.49 14.99
CA ALA A 160 17.89 5.54 13.55
C ALA A 160 16.72 6.21 12.80
N ALA A 161 15.48 5.96 13.24
CA ALA A 161 14.30 6.61 12.66
C ALA A 161 14.27 8.11 12.91
N GLU A 162 14.66 8.55 14.10
CA GLU A 162 14.78 9.98 14.44
C GLU A 162 15.74 10.70 13.47
N TYR A 163 16.90 10.11 13.18
CA TYR A 163 17.85 10.65 12.20
C TYR A 163 17.25 10.82 10.79
N LEU A 164 16.22 10.05 10.46
CA LEU A 164 15.67 9.96 9.11
C LEU A 164 14.39 10.79 8.91
N VAL A 165 13.67 11.11 9.98
CA VAL A 165 12.41 11.89 9.93
C VAL A 165 12.67 13.40 10.11
N CYS A 166 13.82 13.81 10.64
CA CYS A 166 14.12 15.20 10.99
C CYS A 166 14.90 16.01 9.92
N TYR A 167 14.82 15.66 8.62
CA TYR A 167 15.39 16.47 7.52
C TYR A 167 14.39 16.71 6.39
#